data_AF-K8PPF8-F1
#
_entry.id   AF-K8PPF8-F1
#
_cell.length_a   1.000
_cell.length_b   1.000
_cell.length_c   1.000
_cell.angle_alpha   90.00
_cell.angle_beta   90.00
_cell.angle_gamma   90.00
#
_symmetry.space_group_name_H-M   'P 1'
#
loop_
_entity.id
_entity.type
_entity.pdbx_description
1 polymer ?
#
loop_
_entity_poly.entity_id
_entity_poly.type
_entity_poly.pdbx_seq_one_letter_code
_entity_poly.pdbx_strand_id
1 'polypeptide(L)' 'MDNRNILYAVVGALVIAVAVLGYKVYQDNREPKGLQINVGPGGVKIQNK' A
#
# COMPACT_ATOMS: atom_id res chain seq x y z
N MET A 1 -30.28 -20.99 5.31
CA MET A 1 -28.94 -20.50 5.69
C MET A 1 -29.13 -19.12 6.27
N ASP A 2 -28.83 -18.92 7.55
CA ASP A 2 -29.13 -17.67 8.25
C ASP A 2 -28.37 -16.49 7.61
N ASN A 3 -29.11 -15.43 7.29
CA ASN A 3 -28.59 -14.17 6.75
C ASN A 3 -27.44 -13.57 7.60
N ARG A 4 -27.42 -13.86 8.89
CA ARG A 4 -26.37 -13.44 9.83
C ARG A 4 -25.03 -14.12 9.55
N ASN A 5 -25.03 -15.40 9.18
CA ASN A 5 -23.79 -16.11 8.80
C ASN A 5 -23.19 -15.55 7.52
N ILE A 6 -24.04 -15.19 6.55
CA ILE A 6 -23.59 -14.56 5.29
C ILE A 6 -22.97 -13.20 5.59
N LEU A 7 -23.58 -12.39 6.46
CA LEU A 7 -23.02 -11.10 6.85
C LEU A 7 -21.64 -11.24 7.49
N TYR A 8 -21.46 -12.18 8.43
CA TYR A 8 -20.14 -12.42 9.03
C TYR A 8 -19.11 -12.95 8.03
N ALA A 9 -19.52 -13.80 7.09
CA ALA A 9 -18.64 -14.26 6.02
C ALA A 9 -18.16 -13.11 5.11
N VAL A 10 -19.07 -12.21 4.74
CA VAL A 10 -18.76 -11.01 3.95
C VAL A 10 -17.81 -10.09 4.72
N VAL A 11 -18.09 -9.83 6.00
CA VAL A 11 -17.22 -8.99 6.85
C VAL A 11 -15.83 -9.61 6.99
N GLY A 12 -15.73 -10.91 7.24
CA GLY A 12 -14.45 -11.62 7.31
C GLY A 12 -13.66 -11.52 6.00
N ALA A 13 -14.33 -11.72 4.86
CA ALA A 13 -13.71 -11.57 3.55
C ALA A 13 -13.20 -10.14 3.30
N LEU A 14 -13.97 -9.12 3.70
CA LEU A 14 -13.58 -7.72 3.57
C LEU A 14 -12.35 -7.38 4.43
N VAL A 15 -12.28 -7.89 5.66
CA VAL A 15 -11.11 -7.68 6.53
C VAL A 15 -9.85 -8.28 5.91
N ILE A 16 -9.94 -9.50 5.37
CA ILE A 16 -8.81 -10.14 4.69
C ILE A 16 -8.40 -9.34 3.45
N ALA A 17 -9.37 -8.89 2.64
CA ALA A 17 -9.08 -8.09 1.45
C ALA A 17 -8.33 -6.79 1.80
N VAL A 18 -8.78 -6.07 2.84
CA VAL A 18 -8.11 -4.84 3.31
C VAL A 18 -6.71 -5.15 3.85
N ALA A 19 -6.51 -6.25 4.58
CA ALA A 19 -5.19 -6.63 5.08
C ALA A 19 -4.19 -6.91 3.95
N VAL A 20 -4.61 -7.64 2.91
CA VAL A 20 -3.76 -7.95 1.74
C VAL A 20 -3.44 -6.70 0.94
N LEU A 21 -4.45 -5.86 0.65
CA LEU A 21 -4.25 -4.59 -0.05
C LEU A 21 -3.37 -3.64 0.76
N GLY A 22 -3.60 -3.53 2.07
CA GLY A 22 -2.81 -2.72 2.97
C GLY A 22 -1.36 -3.19 3.03
N TYR A 23 -1.11 -4.50 3.07
CA TYR A 23 0.24 -5.05 3.01
C TYR A 23 0.93 -4.72 1.69
N LYS A 24 0.23 -4.90 0.55
CA LYS A 24 0.75 -4.56 -0.77
C LYS A 24 1.06 -3.07 -0.88
N VAL A 25 0.15 -2.20 -0.44
CA VAL A 25 0.37 -0.75 -0.41
C VAL A 25 1.50 -0.38 0.53
N TYR A 26 1.63 -1.02 1.69
CA TYR A 26 2.73 -0.79 2.61
C TYR A 26 4.07 -1.21 1.98
N GLN A 27 4.10 -2.33 1.25
CA GLN A 27 5.28 -2.79 0.53
C GLN A 27 5.64 -1.85 -0.64
N ASP A 28 4.67 -1.47 -1.46
CA ASP A 28 4.85 -0.53 -2.58
C ASP A 28 5.28 0.87 -2.11
N ASN A 29 4.84 1.32 -0.93
CA ASN A 29 5.30 2.57 -0.33
C ASN A 29 6.65 2.44 0.41
N ARG A 30 7.03 1.22 0.80
CA ARG A 30 8.32 0.92 1.43
C ARG A 30 9.43 0.73 0.43
N GLU A 31 9.12 0.30 -0.79
CA GLU A 31 9.96 0.64 -1.93
C GLU A 31 9.86 2.15 -2.03
N PRO A 32 10.88 2.92 -1.58
CA PRO A 32 10.81 4.35 -1.76
C PRO A 32 10.63 4.53 -3.26
N LYS A 33 9.52 5.16 -3.68
CA LYS A 33 9.47 5.85 -4.96
C LYS A 33 10.73 6.68 -4.95
N GLY A 34 11.76 6.16 -5.61
CA GLY A 34 13.12 6.58 -5.34
C GLY A 34 13.13 8.07 -5.53
N LEU A 35 13.34 8.83 -4.45
CA LEU A 35 13.88 10.15 -4.58
C LEU A 35 15.17 9.89 -5.34
N GLN A 36 15.14 10.11 -6.65
CA GLN A 36 16.31 10.02 -7.50
C GLN A 36 17.16 11.22 -7.09
N ILE A 37 17.88 11.06 -5.99
CA ILE A 37 18.88 12.01 -5.54
C ILE A 37 20.03 11.86 -6.54
N ASN A 38 19.88 12.49 -7.71
CA ASN A 38 20.97 12.68 -8.64
C ASN A 38 21.92 13.69 -8.00
N VAL A 39 22.91 13.17 -7.28
CA VAL A 39 23.99 13.96 -6.68
C VAL A 39 24.96 14.34 -7.79
N GLY A 40 24.64 15.41 -8.52
CA GLY A 40 25.59 16.02 -9.45
C GLY A 40 26.62 16.89 -8.72
N PRO A 41 27.74 17.28 -9.36
CA PRO A 41 28.80 18.11 -8.76
C PRO A 41 28.34 19.51 -8.27
N GLY A 42 27.06 19.86 -8.39
CA GLY A 42 26.45 21.11 -7.91
C GLY A 42 25.36 20.95 -6.84
N GLY A 43 25.23 19.79 -6.18
CA GLY A 43 24.32 19.59 -5.04
C GLY A 43 23.02 18.82 -5.35
N VAL A 44 22.23 18.57 -4.30
CA VAL A 44 21.04 17.71 -4.32
C VAL A 44 19.85 18.44 -4.97
N LYS A 45 19.36 17.92 -6.11
CA LYS A 45 18.10 18.35 -6.73
C LYS A 45 17.01 17.32 -6.45
N ILE A 46 16.01 17.71 -5.67
CA ILE A 46 14.80 16.90 -5.42
C ILE A 46 13.81 17.22 -6.55
N GLN A 47 13.62 16.30 -7.50
CA GLN A 47 12.53 16.37 -8.48
C GLN A 47 11.44 15.38 -8.09
N ASN A 48 10.24 15.90 -7.84
CA ASN A 48 9.04 15.13 -7.55
C ASN A 48 8.32 14.87 -8.89
N LYS A 49 7.95 13.60 -9.16
CA LYS A 49 7.16 13.22 -10.34
C LYS A 49 5.67 13.20 -10.01
#